data_AF-A0A2U3AP33-F1
#
_entry.id   AF-A0A2U3AP33-F1
#
_cell.length_a   1.000
_cell.length_b   1.000
_cell.length_c   1.000
_cell.angle_alpha   90.00
_cell.angle_beta   90.00
_cell.angle_gamma   90.00
#
_symmetry.space_group_name_H-M   'P 1'
#
loop_
_entity.id
_entity.type
_entity.pdbx_description
1 polymer ?
#
loop_
_entity_poly.entity_id
_entity_poly.type
_entity_poly.pdbx_seq_one_letter_code
_entity_poly.pdbx_strand_id
1 'polypeptide(L)' 'MSKEIINFVELIKSQLLMDLSTKNVADLESIANHLIARHKTDMRDICQAYEVVKHSLIG' A
#
# COMPACT_ATOMS: atom_id res chain seq x y z
N MET A 1 -1.62 -9.76 -12.75
CA MET A 1 -0.90 -9.05 -11.67
C MET A 1 0.48 -9.66 -11.55
N SER A 2 1.55 -8.85 -11.47
CA SER A 2 2.91 -9.36 -11.25
C SER A 2 3.10 -9.82 -9.80
N LYS A 3 4.11 -10.64 -9.53
CA LYS A 3 4.47 -11.02 -8.15
C LYS A 3 4.85 -9.81 -7.29
N GLU A 4 5.46 -8.79 -7.90
CA GLU A 4 5.85 -7.56 -7.20
C GLU A 4 4.63 -6.74 -6.79
N ILE A 5 3.64 -6.58 -7.66
CA ILE A 5 2.38 -5.91 -7.32
C ILE A 5 1.68 -6.63 -6.15
N ILE A 6 1.64 -7.97 -6.17
CA ILE A 6 1.04 -8.76 -5.06
C ILE A 6 1.79 -8.50 -3.74
N ASN A 7 3.12 -8.50 -3.78
CA ASN A 7 3.94 -8.21 -2.61
C ASN A 7 3.69 -6.79 -2.07
N PHE A 8 3.60 -5.78 -2.94
CA PHE A 8 3.26 -4.42 -2.54
C PHE A 8 1.84 -4.31 -1.97
N VAL A 9 0.88 -5.06 -2.51
CA VAL A 9 -0.49 -5.13 -1.95
C VAL A 9 -0.45 -5.65 -0.52
N GLU A 10 0.29 -6.73 -0.26
CA GLU A 10 0.43 -7.29 1.09
C GLU A 10 1.12 -6.30 2.04
N LEU A 11 2.20 -5.67 1.61
CA LEU A 11 2.91 -4.65 2.40
C LEU A 11 2.01 -3.46 2.77
N ILE A 12 1.28 -2.92 1.80
CA ILE A 12 0.34 -1.80 2.04
C ILE A 12 -0.75 -2.22 3.03
N LYS A 13 -1.33 -3.42 2.88
CA LYS A 13 -2.36 -3.93 3.80
C LYS A 13 -1.83 -4.14 5.21
N SER A 14 -0.65 -4.74 5.35
CA SER A 14 -0.02 -4.94 6.67
C SER A 14 0.27 -3.62 7.37
N GLN A 15 0.81 -2.63 6.64
CA GLN A 15 1.08 -1.30 7.18
C GLN A 15 -0.22 -0.60 7.62
N LEU A 16 -1.27 -0.69 6.81
CA LEU A 16 -2.58 -0.11 7.10
C LEU A 16 -3.18 -0.71 8.38
N LEU A 17 -3.16 -2.04 8.52
CA LEU A 17 -3.66 -2.73 9.72
C LEU A 17 -2.85 -2.36 10.97
N MET A 18 -1.52 -2.25 10.82
CA MET A 18 -0.65 -1.84 11.91
C MET A 18 -0.95 -0.41 12.36
N ASP A 19 -1.13 0.53 11.43
CA ASP A 19 -1.46 1.92 11.75
C ASP A 19 -2.85 2.04 12.38
N LEU A 20 -3.85 1.30 11.90
CA LEU A 20 -5.17 1.23 12.54
C LEU A 20 -5.08 0.68 13.97
N SER A 21 -4.29 -0.38 14.19
CA SER A 21 -4.13 -1.00 15.51
C SER A 21 -3.38 -0.12 16.52
N THR A 22 -2.41 0.66 16.04
CA THR A 22 -1.51 1.44 16.92
C THR A 22 -1.89 2.91 17.08
N LYS A 23 -2.43 3.53 16.03
CA LYS A 23 -2.73 4.97 15.97
C LYS A 23 -4.22 5.26 15.81
N ASN A 24 -5.05 4.24 15.59
CA ASN A 24 -6.48 4.36 15.30
C ASN A 24 -6.81 5.23 14.08
N VAL A 25 -5.80 5.51 13.25
CA VAL A 25 -5.85 6.31 12.02
C VAL A 25 -4.85 5.67 11.05
N ALA A 26 -5.26 5.46 9.81
CA ALA A 26 -4.38 5.00 8.75
C ALA A 26 -4.60 5.83 7.49
N ASP A 27 -3.49 6.19 6.84
CA ASP A 27 -3.47 6.99 5.62
C ASP A 27 -2.83 6.18 4.50
N LEU A 28 -3.68 5.65 3.62
CA LEU A 28 -3.27 4.82 2.50
C LEU A 28 -2.32 5.56 1.53
N GLU A 29 -2.51 6.86 1.35
CA GLU A 29 -1.68 7.68 0.47
C GLU A 29 -0.29 7.87 1.06
N SER A 30 -0.20 8.17 2.37
CA SER A 30 1.08 8.27 3.07
C SER A 30 1.87 6.97 3.01
N ILE A 31 1.20 5.82 3.17
CA ILE A 31 1.83 4.50 3.07
C ILE A 31 2.41 4.25 1.67
N ALA A 32 1.62 4.53 0.62
CA ALA A 32 2.09 4.37 -0.76
C ALA A 32 3.26 5.30 -1.08
N ASN A 33 3.20 6.56 -0.64
CA ASN A 33 4.28 7.53 -0.82
C ASN A 33 5.57 7.11 -0.12
N HIS A 34 5.50 6.55 1.09
CA HIS A 34 6.67 5.99 1.76
C HIS A 34 7.28 4.81 1.00
N LEU A 35 6.45 3.93 0.45
CA LEU A 35 6.95 2.81 -0.36
C LEU A 35 7.61 3.31 -1.65
N ILE A 36 7.03 4.28 -2.34
CA ILE A 36 7.60 4.88 -3.56
C ILE A 36 8.95 5.53 -3.25
N ALA A 37 9.05 6.28 -2.14
CA ALA A 37 10.29 6.92 -1.71
C ALA A 37 11.41 5.89 -1.44
N ARG A 38 11.05 4.70 -0.94
CA ARG A 38 11.98 3.61 -0.60
C ARG A 38 12.36 2.74 -1.80
N HIS A 39 11.43 2.53 -2.73
CA HIS A 39 11.55 1.61 -3.87
C HIS A 39 11.49 2.37 -5.21
N LYS A 40 12.31 3.42 -5.37
CA LYS A 40 12.24 4.41 -6.48
C LYS A 40 12.05 3.86 -7.91
N THR A 41 12.37 2.59 -8.17
CA THR A 41 12.20 1.90 -9.46
C THR A 41 10.81 1.29 -9.67
N ASP A 42 10.03 1.11 -8.60
CA ASP A 42 8.84 0.26 -8.58
C ASP A 42 7.55 1.08 -8.44
N MET A 43 7.62 2.38 -8.75
CA MET A 43 6.52 3.35 -8.58
C MET A 43 5.22 2.89 -9.25
N ARG A 44 5.30 2.36 -10.47
CA ARG A 44 4.12 1.88 -11.20
C ARG A 44 3.44 0.72 -10.48
N ASP A 45 4.23 -0.22 -9.97
CA ASP A 45 3.72 -1.42 -9.31
C ASP A 45 3.13 -1.07 -7.93
N ILE A 46 3.72 -0.10 -7.23
CA ILE A 46 3.20 0.44 -5.97
C ILE A 46 1.90 1.22 -6.19
N CYS A 47 1.81 2.05 -7.23
CA CYS A 47 0.56 2.74 -7.58
C CYS A 47 -0.55 1.74 -7.94
N GLN A 48 -0.21 0.67 -8.67
CA GLN A 48 -1.18 -0.37 -9.00
C GLN A 48 -1.62 -1.14 -7.74
N ALA A 49 -0.70 -1.42 -6.80
CA ALA A 49 -1.03 -2.01 -5.52
C ALA A 49 -1.92 -1.09 -4.66
N TYR A 50 -1.64 0.21 -4.64
CA TYR A 50 -2.46 1.22 -3.96
C TYR A 50 -3.92 1.18 -4.44
N GLU A 51 -4.15 1.20 -5.76
CA GLU A 51 -5.52 1.16 -6.32
C GLU A 51 -6.25 -0.14 -5.96
N VAL A 52 -5.54 -1.28 -5.94
CA VAL A 52 -6.11 -2.57 -5.52
C VAL A 52 -6.53 -2.53 -4.05
N VAL A 53 -5.68 -2.00 -3.16
CA VAL A 53 -6.01 -1.91 -1.72
C VAL A 53 -7.15 -0.91 -1.49
N LYS A 54 -7.10 0.26 -2.13
CA LYS A 54 -8.16 1.27 -2.07
C LYS A 54 -9.51 0.69 -2.48
N HIS A 55 -9.56 -0.03 -3.60
CA HIS A 55 -10.77 -0.69 -4.06
C HIS A 55 -11.26 -1.74 -3.05
N SER A 56 -10.34 -2.50 -2.43
CA SER A 56 -10.67 -3.49 -1.39
C SER A 56 -11.21 -2.88 -0.09
N LEU A 57 -10.99 -1.60 0.19
CA LEU A 57 -11.48 -0.91 1.40
C LEU A 57 -12.84 -0.24 1.18
N ILE A 58 -13.13 0.18 -0.04
CA ILE A 58 -14.37 0.89 -0.42
C ILE A 58 -15.41 -0.08 -1.00
N GLY A 59 -14.97 -1.28 -1.41
CA GLY A 59 -15.78 -2.33 -2.01
C GLY A 59 -16.88 -2.87 -1.10
#